data_AF-A0A3Z2LP24-F1
#
_entry.id   AF-A0A3Z2LP24-F1
#
_cell.length_a   1.000
_cell.length_b   1.000
_cell.length_c   1.000
_cell.angle_alpha   90.00
_cell.angle_beta   90.00
_cell.angle_gamma   90.00
#
_symmetry.space_group_name_H-M   'P 1'
#
loop_
_entity.id
_entity.type
_entity.pdbx_description
1 polymer ?
#
loop_
_entity_poly.entity_id
_entity_poly.type
_entity_poly.pdbx_seq_one_letter_code
_entity_poly.pdbx_strand_id
1 'polypeptide(L)'
;LTMATEPGVERTDITYNLTSDIDAAAYLEELKQNPIINNKIMNPVGQCESLMTPVSNFMNEKGFDNIRYRGIFIWDKPTDEIPTNHFAVVGNKEGKDYVFDVSAHQFENRGMSNLNGPLILSADEWVCKYRMATRRKLIYYTDFSNSSIAANAYEALPRELESESMAGKVFVTSPRWFNTFKKQKYSLIGKM
;
A
#
# COMPACT_ATOMS: atom_id res chain seq x y z
N LEU A 1 -39.36 10.06 5.02
CA LEU A 1 -38.37 9.28 5.77
C LEU A 1 -37.01 9.94 5.59
N THR A 2 -36.55 10.63 6.61
CA THR A 2 -35.21 11.21 6.74
C THR A 2 -34.19 10.08 6.81
N MET A 3 -33.33 9.94 5.79
CA MET A 3 -32.17 9.07 5.89
C MET A 3 -31.12 9.76 6.75
N ALA A 4 -30.89 9.22 7.94
CA ALA A 4 -29.76 9.59 8.78
C ALA A 4 -28.47 9.20 8.05
N THR A 5 -27.68 10.21 7.69
CA THR A 5 -26.27 10.03 7.33
C THR A 5 -25.51 9.54 8.57
N GLU A 6 -24.78 8.44 8.41
CA GLU A 6 -23.85 7.93 9.43
C GLU A 6 -22.90 9.05 9.92
N PRO A 7 -22.52 9.05 11.20
CA PRO A 7 -21.69 10.11 11.77
C PRO A 7 -20.35 10.17 11.04
N GLY A 8 -20.08 11.34 10.47
CA GLY A 8 -18.86 11.63 9.73
C GLY A 8 -17.64 11.46 10.62
N VAL A 9 -16.82 10.45 10.29
CA VAL A 9 -15.39 10.57 10.51
C VAL A 9 -14.96 11.77 9.66
N GLU A 10 -14.56 12.87 10.31
CA GLU A 10 -13.87 13.96 9.63
C GLU A 10 -12.78 13.32 8.75
N ARG A 11 -12.91 13.47 7.43
CA ARG A 11 -11.82 13.11 6.53
C ARG A 11 -10.75 14.16 6.75
N THR A 12 -9.83 13.90 7.66
CA THR A 12 -8.55 14.60 7.71
C THR A 12 -7.82 14.26 6.42
N ASP A 13 -7.78 15.23 5.52
CA ASP A 13 -7.04 15.13 4.28
C ASP A 13 -5.54 14.99 4.62
N ILE A 14 -4.97 13.79 4.45
CA ILE A 14 -3.56 13.52 4.74
C ILE A 14 -2.70 14.07 3.60
N THR A 15 -2.24 15.31 3.75
CA THR A 15 -1.38 16.00 2.76
C THR A 15 0.10 15.77 3.01
N TYR A 16 0.51 15.45 4.24
CA TYR A 16 1.89 15.15 4.61
C TYR A 16 2.33 13.73 4.24
N ASN A 17 3.64 13.53 4.11
CA ASN A 17 4.25 12.25 3.75
C ASN A 17 4.95 11.57 4.94
N LEU A 18 5.21 12.33 6.01
CA LEU A 18 5.94 11.89 7.20
C LEU A 18 5.07 12.22 8.42
N THR A 19 4.77 11.21 9.22
CA THR A 19 3.98 11.38 10.46
C THR A 19 4.80 12.06 11.55
N SER A 20 4.12 12.75 12.46
CA SER A 20 4.73 13.30 13.68
C SER A 20 4.59 12.38 14.90
N ASP A 21 3.88 11.25 14.77
CA ASP A 21 3.70 10.26 15.85
C ASP A 21 5.03 9.59 16.26
N ILE A 22 5.99 9.54 15.33
CA ILE A 22 7.38 9.13 15.51
C ILE A 22 8.27 10.16 14.78
N ASP A 23 9.58 10.14 15.02
CA ASP A 23 10.52 11.01 14.30
C ASP A 23 10.79 10.50 12.88
N ALA A 24 9.74 10.46 12.07
CA ALA A 24 9.75 9.99 10.68
C ALA A 24 10.72 10.81 9.81
N ALA A 25 10.88 12.10 10.11
CA ALA A 25 11.84 12.97 9.43
C ALA A 25 13.28 12.53 9.70
N ALA A 26 13.66 12.31 10.96
CA ALA A 26 15.00 11.79 11.28
C ALA A 26 15.23 10.39 10.69
N TYR A 27 14.24 9.50 10.75
CA TYR A 27 14.34 8.17 10.15
C TYR A 27 14.55 8.21 8.64
N LEU A 28 13.85 9.09 7.93
CA LEU A 28 14.06 9.26 6.48
C LEU A 28 15.47 9.79 6.18
N GLU A 29 15.94 10.79 6.92
CA GLU A 29 17.29 11.32 6.71
C GLU A 29 18.37 10.27 7.01
N GLU A 30 18.20 9.44 8.04
CA GLU A 30 19.14 8.37 8.33
C GLU A 30 19.13 7.26 7.26
N LEU A 31 17.95 6.88 6.75
CA LEU A 31 17.85 5.98 5.60
C LEU A 31 18.58 6.55 4.38
N LYS A 32 18.50 7.87 4.14
CA LYS A 32 19.19 8.57 3.05
C LYS A 32 20.70 8.71 3.27
N GLN A 33 21.22 8.50 4.48
CA GLN A 33 22.68 8.42 4.71
C GLN A 33 23.29 7.14 4.12
N ASN A 34 22.49 6.09 3.94
CA ASN A 34 22.91 4.91 3.19
C ASN A 34 22.84 5.20 1.68
N PRO A 35 23.97 5.21 0.94
CA PRO A 35 23.98 5.60 -0.47
C PRO A 35 23.16 4.66 -1.36
N ILE A 36 23.05 3.37 -1.01
CA ILE A 36 22.27 2.39 -1.76
C ILE A 36 20.78 2.69 -1.60
N ILE A 37 20.32 2.96 -0.37
CA ILE A 37 18.91 3.30 -0.10
C ILE A 37 18.58 4.66 -0.71
N ASN A 38 19.44 5.66 -0.53
CA ASN A 38 19.25 7.00 -1.09
C ASN A 38 19.09 6.97 -2.63
N ASN A 39 19.95 6.22 -3.33
CA ASN A 39 19.83 6.07 -4.77
C ASN A 39 18.48 5.46 -5.20
N LYS A 40 17.97 4.50 -4.42
CA LYS A 40 16.66 3.87 -4.67
C LYS A 40 15.49 4.78 -4.32
N ILE A 41 15.60 5.63 -3.31
CA ILE A 41 14.61 6.68 -3.04
C ILE A 41 14.60 7.70 -4.18
N MET A 42 15.77 8.15 -4.65
CA MET A 42 15.85 9.10 -5.77
C MET A 42 15.36 8.49 -7.10
N ASN A 43 15.48 7.18 -7.27
CA ASN A 43 15.07 6.45 -8.48
C ASN A 43 14.12 5.28 -8.11
N PRO A 44 12.87 5.56 -7.69
CA PRO A 44 12.01 4.60 -6.95
C PRO A 44 11.39 3.51 -7.82
N VAL A 45 11.33 3.70 -9.14
CA VAL A 45 10.64 2.80 -10.07
C VAL A 45 11.29 1.42 -10.02
N GLY A 46 10.50 0.41 -9.65
CA GLY A 46 10.94 -0.99 -9.56
C GLY A 46 11.82 -1.30 -8.35
N GLN A 47 12.02 -0.37 -7.42
CA GLN A 47 12.90 -0.58 -6.26
C GLN A 47 12.20 -1.16 -5.03
N CYS A 48 10.87 -1.05 -4.94
CA CYS A 48 10.06 -1.41 -3.76
C CYS A 48 10.37 -2.81 -3.21
N GLU A 49 10.49 -3.83 -4.06
CA GLU A 49 10.80 -5.20 -3.63
C GLU A 49 12.19 -5.28 -2.97
N SER A 50 13.20 -4.71 -3.64
CA SER A 50 14.59 -4.69 -3.17
C SER A 50 14.83 -3.77 -1.97
N LEU A 51 13.84 -2.94 -1.61
CA LEU A 51 13.86 -2.08 -0.44
C LEU A 51 13.28 -2.75 0.80
N MET A 52 12.51 -3.84 0.67
CA MET A 52 11.88 -4.51 1.82
C MET A 52 12.89 -4.91 2.89
N THR A 53 13.94 -5.65 2.52
CA THR A 53 14.96 -6.13 3.48
C THR A 53 15.76 -5.01 4.14
N PRO A 54 16.37 -4.06 3.41
CA PRO A 54 17.12 -2.98 4.07
C PRO A 54 16.24 -2.07 4.94
N VAL A 55 15.00 -1.80 4.52
CA VAL A 55 14.05 -1.03 5.35
C VAL A 55 13.62 -1.81 6.58
N SER A 56 13.36 -3.13 6.47
CA SER A 56 13.03 -3.95 7.64
C SER A 56 14.18 -4.02 8.65
N ASN A 57 15.42 -4.12 8.17
CA ASN A 57 16.60 -4.13 9.04
C ASN A 57 16.72 -2.81 9.79
N PHE A 58 16.56 -1.68 9.09
CA PHE A 58 16.55 -0.36 9.71
C PHE A 58 15.45 -0.24 10.78
N MET A 59 14.21 -0.63 10.46
CA MET A 59 13.10 -0.59 11.41
C MET A 59 13.41 -1.44 12.65
N ASN A 60 13.93 -2.66 12.47
CA ASN A 60 14.33 -3.53 13.59
C ASN A 60 15.45 -2.91 14.45
N GLU A 61 16.47 -2.30 13.83
CA GLU A 61 17.54 -1.56 14.54
C GLU A 61 17.01 -0.35 15.32
N LYS A 62 15.96 0.30 14.83
CA LYS A 62 15.25 1.37 15.54
C LYS A 62 14.25 0.86 16.58
N GLY A 63 14.24 -0.44 16.84
CA GLY A 63 13.40 -1.08 17.84
C GLY A 63 11.93 -1.06 17.49
N PHE A 64 11.59 -1.12 16.20
CA PHE A 64 10.28 -1.60 15.77
C PHE A 64 10.25 -3.12 15.86
N ASP A 65 9.12 -3.68 16.27
CA ASP A 65 8.90 -5.12 16.32
C ASP A 65 7.74 -5.53 15.40
N ASN A 66 7.35 -6.81 15.42
CA ASN A 66 6.28 -7.37 14.61
C ASN A 66 6.35 -6.96 13.12
N ILE A 67 7.57 -7.03 12.58
CA ILE A 67 7.88 -6.61 11.22
C ILE A 67 7.12 -7.50 10.23
N ARG A 68 6.41 -6.84 9.31
CA ARG A 68 5.64 -7.46 8.24
C ARG A 68 5.95 -6.80 6.91
N TYR A 69 5.79 -7.56 5.85
CA TYR A 69 6.01 -7.15 4.47
C TYR A 69 4.66 -7.05 3.79
N ARG A 70 4.30 -5.84 3.37
CA ARG A 70 3.01 -5.54 2.76
C ARG A 70 3.14 -5.67 1.25
N GLY A 71 2.56 -6.73 0.69
CA GLY A 71 2.41 -6.89 -0.76
C GLY A 71 1.10 -6.24 -1.21
N ILE A 72 1.17 -5.45 -2.29
CA ILE A 72 0.06 -4.58 -2.74
C ILE A 72 -0.17 -4.81 -4.23
N PHE A 73 -1.43 -4.91 -4.63
CA PHE A 73 -1.82 -4.82 -6.04
C PHE A 73 -2.68 -3.59 -6.29
N ILE A 74 -2.46 -3.00 -7.46
CA ILE A 74 -3.15 -1.82 -7.97
C ILE A 74 -3.69 -2.18 -9.35
N TRP A 75 -5.02 -2.23 -9.46
CA TRP A 75 -5.76 -2.56 -10.68
C TRP A 75 -6.42 -1.30 -11.24
N ASP A 76 -6.26 -1.07 -12.55
CA ASP A 76 -6.94 0.01 -13.27
C ASP A 76 -8.33 -0.42 -13.75
N LYS A 77 -8.48 -1.67 -14.16
CA LYS A 77 -9.72 -2.26 -14.68
C LYS A 77 -9.73 -3.79 -14.47
N PRO A 78 -10.89 -4.47 -14.63
CA PRO A 78 -10.98 -5.91 -14.42
C PRO A 78 -10.15 -6.76 -15.40
N THR A 79 -9.88 -6.22 -16.60
CA THR A 79 -9.24 -6.92 -17.70
C THR A 79 -7.76 -6.55 -17.85
N ASP A 80 -7.13 -6.00 -16.81
CA ASP A 80 -5.68 -5.84 -16.83
C ASP A 80 -5.05 -7.24 -16.83
N GLU A 81 -4.07 -7.48 -17.69
CA GLU A 81 -3.39 -8.77 -17.76
C GLU A 81 -2.42 -8.95 -16.60
N ILE A 82 -1.76 -7.86 -16.18
CA ILE A 82 -0.80 -7.83 -15.08
C ILE A 82 -1.14 -6.61 -14.21
N PRO A 83 -1.56 -6.79 -12.94
CA PRO A 83 -1.73 -5.66 -12.03
C PRO A 83 -0.40 -5.00 -11.71
N THR A 84 -0.43 -3.70 -11.42
CA THR A 84 0.76 -3.04 -10.87
C THR A 84 0.98 -3.51 -9.44
N ASN A 85 2.16 -4.06 -9.14
CA ASN A 85 2.54 -4.45 -7.79
C ASN A 85 3.27 -3.32 -7.06
N HIS A 86 3.27 -3.40 -5.73
CA HIS A 86 4.04 -2.52 -4.86
C HIS A 86 4.34 -3.21 -3.53
N PHE A 87 5.39 -2.75 -2.84
CA PHE A 87 5.79 -3.28 -1.54
C PHE A 87 6.10 -2.16 -0.55
N ALA A 88 5.71 -2.39 0.70
CA ALA A 88 6.06 -1.57 1.86
C ALA A 88 6.41 -2.45 3.06
N VAL A 89 7.02 -1.87 4.09
CA VAL A 89 7.33 -2.58 5.34
C VAL A 89 6.49 -1.99 6.47
N VAL A 90 5.91 -2.86 7.29
CA VAL A 90 5.11 -2.50 8.46
C VAL A 90 5.84 -2.95 9.71
N GLY A 91 5.85 -2.13 10.75
CA GLY A 91 6.41 -2.49 12.05
C GLY A 91 5.64 -1.80 13.16
N ASN A 92 5.60 -2.46 14.31
CA ASN A 92 4.98 -1.90 15.50
C ASN A 92 6.01 -1.12 16.32
N LYS A 93 5.61 0.03 16.85
CA LYS A 93 6.38 0.81 17.80
C LYS A 93 5.41 1.33 18.85
N GLU A 94 5.68 0.98 20.11
CA GLU A 94 4.88 1.42 21.27
C GLU A 94 3.37 1.14 21.10
N GLY A 95 3.04 -0.05 20.55
CA GLY A 95 1.66 -0.50 20.38
C GLY A 95 0.96 0.04 19.13
N LYS A 96 1.61 0.85 18.29
CA LYS A 96 1.06 1.36 17.03
C LYS A 96 1.83 0.85 15.82
N ASP A 97 1.11 0.55 14.74
CA ASP A 97 1.70 0.13 13.46
C ASP A 97 2.07 1.33 12.58
N TYR A 98 3.29 1.31 12.03
CA TYR A 98 3.80 2.29 11.08
C TYR A 98 4.24 1.60 9.79
N VAL A 99 4.05 2.31 8.68
CA VAL A 99 4.36 1.84 7.33
C VAL A 99 5.48 2.69 6.76
N PHE A 100 6.59 2.03 6.43
CA PHE A 100 7.70 2.61 5.70
C PHE A 100 7.54 2.23 4.24
N ASP A 101 7.12 3.20 3.45
CA ASP A 101 6.90 3.09 2.01
C ASP A 101 7.70 4.19 1.29
N VAL A 102 9.02 4.04 1.37
CA VAL A 102 9.98 5.05 0.89
C VAL A 102 10.10 5.10 -0.64
N SER A 103 9.32 4.30 -1.36
CA SER A 103 9.29 4.28 -2.84
C SER A 103 7.90 4.54 -3.42
N ALA A 104 6.90 4.91 -2.60
CA ALA A 104 5.53 5.21 -3.05
C ALA A 104 5.48 6.18 -4.24
N HIS A 105 6.40 7.15 -4.28
CA HIS A 105 6.46 8.15 -5.34
C HIS A 105 6.92 7.65 -6.71
N GLN A 106 7.17 6.34 -6.87
CA GLN A 106 7.21 5.73 -8.19
C GLN A 106 5.91 5.91 -9.00
N PHE A 107 4.80 6.21 -8.30
CA PHE A 107 3.49 6.40 -8.90
C PHE A 107 3.09 7.86 -9.14
N GLU A 108 3.93 8.83 -8.77
CA GLU A 108 3.65 10.27 -8.88
C GLU A 108 3.19 10.62 -10.31
N ASN A 109 3.98 10.20 -11.29
CA ASN A 109 3.74 10.43 -12.73
C ASN A 109 2.89 9.33 -13.39
N ARG A 110 2.20 8.49 -12.60
CA ARG A 110 1.41 7.33 -13.07
C ARG A 110 -0.06 7.39 -12.62
N GLY A 111 -0.57 8.61 -12.47
CA GLY A 111 -1.96 8.86 -12.10
C GLY A 111 -2.25 8.80 -10.60
N MET A 112 -1.21 8.87 -9.75
CA MET A 112 -1.30 8.99 -8.31
C MET A 112 -0.37 10.08 -7.78
N SER A 113 -0.51 11.31 -8.32
CA SER A 113 0.36 12.46 -8.06
C SER A 113 0.42 12.91 -6.59
N ASN A 114 -0.54 12.51 -5.75
CA ASN A 114 -0.50 12.78 -4.32
C ASN A 114 0.54 11.92 -3.57
N LEU A 115 1.07 10.87 -4.22
CA LEU A 115 2.22 10.10 -3.78
C LEU A 115 3.48 10.74 -4.36
N ASN A 116 3.88 11.90 -3.84
CA ASN A 116 4.95 12.76 -4.39
C ASN A 116 6.26 12.72 -3.58
N GLY A 117 6.38 11.77 -2.65
CA GLY A 117 7.62 11.54 -1.92
C GLY A 117 7.62 10.19 -1.19
N PRO A 118 8.73 9.87 -0.49
CA PRO A 118 8.79 8.72 0.40
C PRO A 118 7.79 8.88 1.55
N LEU A 119 7.13 7.79 1.95
CA LEU A 119 6.14 7.80 3.02
C LEU A 119 6.66 7.06 4.26
N ILE A 120 6.52 7.69 5.42
CA ILE A 120 6.68 7.07 6.74
C ILE A 120 5.50 7.55 7.58
N LEU A 121 4.47 6.71 7.69
CA LEU A 121 3.16 7.08 8.22
C LEU A 121 2.66 6.01 9.20
N SER A 122 1.70 6.31 10.06
CA SER A 122 0.91 5.26 10.72
C SER A 122 0.14 4.44 9.69
N ALA A 123 -0.29 3.23 10.06
CA ALA A 123 -1.05 2.36 9.17
C ALA A 123 -2.32 3.03 8.60
N ASP A 124 -3.07 3.76 9.43
CA ASP A 124 -4.30 4.43 9.02
C ASP A 124 -4.02 5.62 8.10
N GLU A 125 -3.01 6.43 8.42
CA GLU A 125 -2.57 7.54 7.55
C GLU A 125 -2.09 7.05 6.19
N TRP A 126 -1.35 5.93 6.14
CA TRP A 126 -0.91 5.31 4.89
C TRP A 126 -2.10 4.87 4.02
N VAL A 127 -3.12 4.24 4.63
CA VAL A 127 -4.36 3.86 3.93
C VAL A 127 -5.08 5.11 3.39
N CYS A 128 -5.20 6.16 4.19
CA CYS A 128 -5.79 7.44 3.77
C CYS A 128 -5.02 8.05 2.60
N LYS A 129 -3.68 8.06 2.66
CA LYS A 129 -2.80 8.58 1.61
C LYS A 129 -3.06 7.91 0.26
N TYR A 130 -3.06 6.58 0.23
CA TYR A 130 -3.34 5.81 -0.99
C TYR A 130 -4.78 5.97 -1.47
N ARG A 131 -5.76 5.99 -0.56
CA ARG A 131 -7.17 6.18 -0.89
C ARG A 131 -7.43 7.54 -1.55
N MET A 132 -6.71 8.58 -1.13
CA MET A 132 -6.82 9.93 -1.70
C MET A 132 -6.02 10.11 -3.00
N ALA A 133 -5.04 9.25 -3.27
CA ALA A 133 -4.20 9.35 -4.46
C ALA A 133 -4.91 8.91 -5.75
N THR A 134 -6.05 8.23 -5.65
CA THR A 134 -6.80 7.74 -6.81
C THR A 134 -8.30 7.77 -6.57
N ARG A 135 -9.07 8.01 -7.63
CA ARG A 135 -10.54 7.96 -7.58
C ARG A 135 -11.13 6.65 -8.10
N ARG A 136 -10.34 5.87 -8.84
CA ARG A 136 -10.86 4.77 -9.66
C ARG A 136 -10.06 3.48 -9.61
N LYS A 137 -8.80 3.49 -9.15
CA LYS A 137 -8.02 2.25 -9.06
C LYS A 137 -8.50 1.40 -7.89
N LEU A 138 -8.51 0.08 -8.06
CA LEU A 138 -8.69 -0.87 -6.96
C LEU A 138 -7.32 -1.14 -6.34
N ILE A 139 -7.23 -0.98 -5.03
CA ILE A 139 -6.00 -1.19 -4.26
C ILE A 139 -6.31 -2.09 -3.08
N TYR A 140 -5.60 -3.21 -2.99
CA TYR A 140 -5.64 -4.11 -1.85
C TYR A 140 -4.25 -4.62 -1.51
N TYR A 141 -4.08 -5.07 -0.26
CA TYR A 141 -2.83 -5.60 0.23
C TYR A 141 -3.03 -6.82 1.12
N THR A 142 -1.93 -7.51 1.39
CA THR A 142 -1.80 -8.52 2.46
C THR A 142 -0.44 -8.34 3.12
N ASP A 143 -0.40 -8.48 4.44
CA ASP A 143 0.83 -8.43 5.22
C ASP A 143 1.35 -9.85 5.46
N PHE A 144 2.66 -10.05 5.29
CA PHE A 144 3.34 -11.34 5.45
C PHE A 144 4.50 -11.20 6.44
N SER A 145 4.84 -12.28 7.15
CA SER A 145 6.03 -12.31 8.02
C SER A 145 7.35 -12.51 7.26
N ASN A 146 7.30 -12.78 5.95
CA ASN A 146 8.47 -13.05 5.12
C ASN A 146 8.40 -12.28 3.79
N SER A 147 9.48 -11.59 3.44
CA SER A 147 9.55 -10.72 2.25
C SER A 147 9.46 -11.52 0.94
N SER A 148 10.10 -12.68 0.85
CA SER A 148 10.04 -13.54 -0.33
C SER A 148 8.62 -14.10 -0.56
N ILE A 149 7.89 -14.42 0.51
CA ILE A 149 6.47 -14.83 0.41
C ILE A 149 5.61 -13.65 -0.07
N ALA A 150 5.84 -12.44 0.44
CA ALA A 150 5.15 -11.25 -0.04
C ALA A 150 5.43 -11.02 -1.53
N ALA A 151 6.69 -11.11 -1.95
CA ALA A 151 7.12 -10.93 -3.33
C ALA A 151 6.46 -11.94 -4.26
N ASN A 152 6.45 -13.23 -3.90
CA ASN A 152 5.80 -14.26 -4.71
C ASN A 152 4.27 -14.10 -4.77
N ALA A 153 3.62 -13.77 -3.64
CA ALA A 153 2.17 -13.58 -3.60
C ALA A 153 1.69 -12.35 -4.40
N TYR A 154 2.57 -11.37 -4.62
CA TYR A 154 2.32 -10.12 -5.35
C TYR A 154 3.28 -9.92 -6.52
N GLU A 155 3.69 -11.02 -7.16
CA GLU A 155 4.60 -10.98 -8.31
C GLU A 155 3.95 -10.36 -9.56
N ALA A 156 4.77 -9.78 -10.43
CA ALA A 156 4.32 -9.13 -11.66
C ALA A 156 4.16 -10.12 -12.83
N LEU A 157 3.37 -11.17 -12.63
CA LEU A 157 3.01 -12.16 -13.65
C LEU A 157 1.55 -12.01 -14.09
N PRO A 158 1.17 -12.55 -15.27
CA PRO A 158 -0.21 -12.57 -15.73
C PRO A 158 -1.17 -13.12 -14.67
N ARG A 159 -2.24 -12.37 -14.40
CA ARG A 159 -3.22 -12.67 -13.35
C ARG A 159 -4.57 -12.12 -13.76
N GLU A 160 -5.61 -12.93 -13.61
CA GLU A 160 -6.98 -12.51 -13.88
C GLU A 160 -7.66 -12.12 -12.57
N LEU A 161 -8.11 -10.86 -12.45
CA LEU A 161 -8.83 -10.41 -11.25
C LEU A 161 -10.07 -11.27 -10.94
N GLU A 162 -10.66 -11.89 -11.97
CA GLU A 162 -11.80 -12.79 -11.79
C GLU A 162 -11.45 -14.06 -11.02
N SER A 163 -10.29 -14.66 -11.24
CA SER A 163 -9.90 -15.92 -10.59
C SER A 163 -9.28 -15.71 -9.21
N GLU A 164 -8.91 -14.46 -8.87
CA GLU A 164 -8.32 -14.12 -7.58
C GLU A 164 -9.25 -14.38 -6.40
N SER A 165 -8.71 -15.04 -5.37
CA SER A 165 -9.35 -15.09 -4.06
C SER A 165 -9.20 -13.76 -3.34
N MET A 166 -10.32 -13.24 -2.84
CA MET A 166 -10.34 -12.03 -2.00
C MET A 166 -10.15 -12.35 -0.50
N ALA A 167 -10.07 -13.63 -0.13
CA ALA A 167 -9.80 -14.03 1.25
C ALA A 167 -8.40 -13.56 1.68
N GLY A 168 -8.30 -12.94 2.86
CA GLY A 168 -7.04 -12.39 3.38
C GLY A 168 -6.55 -11.11 2.68
N LYS A 169 -7.35 -10.53 1.77
CA LYS A 169 -7.06 -9.22 1.15
C LYS A 169 -7.69 -8.10 1.99
N VAL A 170 -6.89 -7.07 2.27
CA VAL A 170 -7.35 -5.85 2.93
C VAL A 170 -7.48 -4.75 1.88
N PHE A 171 -8.67 -4.18 1.72
CA PHE A 171 -8.95 -3.19 0.69
C PHE A 171 -8.65 -1.77 1.17
N VAL A 172 -7.73 -1.09 0.47
CA VAL A 172 -7.52 0.36 0.63
C VAL A 172 -8.64 1.12 -0.09
N THR A 173 -8.95 0.69 -1.31
CA THR A 173 -10.06 1.20 -2.13
C THR A 173 -10.95 0.06 -2.61
N SER A 174 -12.21 0.38 -2.87
CA SER A 174 -13.20 -0.53 -3.47
C SER A 174 -14.04 0.27 -4.47
N PRO A 175 -13.50 0.55 -5.67
CA PRO A 175 -14.13 1.43 -6.63
C PRO A 175 -15.46 0.84 -7.15
N ARG A 176 -16.34 1.72 -7.66
CA ARG A 176 -17.68 1.33 -8.13
C ARG A 176 -17.64 0.23 -9.20
N TRP A 177 -16.67 0.29 -10.12
CA TRP A 177 -16.53 -0.74 -11.16
C TRP A 177 -16.22 -2.12 -10.55
N PHE A 178 -15.38 -2.18 -9.51
CA PHE A 178 -15.03 -3.45 -8.87
C PHE A 178 -16.21 -4.06 -8.14
N ASN A 179 -17.01 -3.24 -7.45
CA ASN A 179 -18.23 -3.71 -6.80
C ASN A 179 -19.28 -4.19 -7.81
N THR A 180 -19.33 -3.59 -9.00
CA THR A 180 -20.20 -4.03 -10.10
C THR A 180 -19.71 -5.37 -10.68
N PHE A 181 -18.41 -5.46 -10.94
CA PHE A 181 -17.74 -6.68 -11.42
C PHE A 181 -17.98 -7.89 -10.50
N LYS A 182 -17.77 -7.71 -9.19
CA LYS A 182 -18.05 -8.77 -8.18
C LYS A 182 -19.50 -9.26 -8.24
N LYS A 183 -20.47 -8.35 -8.32
CA LYS A 183 -21.90 -8.71 -8.34
C LYS A 183 -22.26 -9.53 -9.58
N GLN A 184 -21.71 -9.17 -10.74
CA GLN A 184 -21.93 -9.92 -11.98
C GLN A 184 -21.39 -11.35 -11.85
N LYS A 185 -20.17 -11.52 -11.33
CA LYS A 185 -19.58 -12.83 -11.07
C LYS A 185 -20.46 -13.71 -10.17
N TYR A 186 -20.86 -13.22 -8.99
CA TYR A 186 -21.64 -14.04 -8.04
C TYR A 186 -23.11 -14.23 -8.46
N SER A 187 -23.67 -13.33 -9.26
CA SER A 187 -25.00 -13.52 -9.86
C SER A 187 -25.02 -14.60 -10.95
N LEU A 188 -23.88 -14.89 -11.59
CA LEU A 188 -23.77 -15.93 -12.61
C LEU A 188 -23.59 -17.32 -11.97
N ILE A 189 -22.93 -17.40 -10.82
CA ILE A 189 -22.73 -18.67 -10.08
C ILE A 189 -24.04 -19.19 -9.47
N GLY A 190 -24.96 -18.31 -9.06
CA GLY A 190 -26.27 -18.70 -8.51
C GLY A 190 -27.33 -19.10 -9.57
N LYS A 191 -26.95 -19.21 -10.84
CA LYS A 191 -27.83 -19.59 -11.96
C LYS A 191 -27.38 -20.86 -12.69
N MET A 192 -26.29 -21.49 -12.26
CA MET A 192 -25.85 -22.83 -12.70
C MET A 192 -26.23 -23.84 -11.64
#